data_AF-A0A7C4WFI2-F1
#
_entry.id   AF-A0A7C4WFI2-F1
#
_cell.length_a   1.000
_cell.length_b   1.000
_cell.length_c   1.000
_cell.angle_alpha   90.00
_cell.angle_beta   90.00
_cell.angle_gamma   90.00
#
_symmetry.space_group_name_H-M   'P 1'
#
loop_
_entity.id
_entity.type
_entity.pdbx_description
1 polymer ?
#
loop_
_entity_poly.entity_id
_entity_poly.type
_entity_poly.pdbx_seq_one_letter_code
_entity_poly.pdbx_strand_id
1 'polypeptide(L)'
;MEKPISLAMYSIKRFGASIVKTDLNIVVRESLRHVPMPRLKTLDLLHITIAKNVGAKSVATLDKDIAKKADVIKDTMGIEVITIQD
;
A
#
# COMPACT_ATOMS: atom_id res chain seq x y z
N MET A 1 -9.61 -7.63 18.97
CA MET A 1 -10.73 -6.78 18.52
C MET A 1 -11.87 -7.70 18.09
N GLU A 2 -13.08 -7.55 18.64
CA GLU A 2 -14.20 -8.46 18.35
C GLU A 2 -14.82 -8.28 16.95
N LYS A 3 -14.72 -7.10 16.32
CA LYS A 3 -15.32 -6.79 15.00
C LYS A 3 -14.41 -5.91 14.11
N PRO A 4 -13.31 -6.47 13.56
CA PRO A 4 -12.29 -5.68 12.86
C PRO A 4 -12.81 -5.00 11.58
N ILE A 5 -13.68 -5.67 10.81
CA ILE A 5 -14.22 -5.12 9.57
C ILE A 5 -15.12 -3.92 9.84
N SER A 6 -16.03 -4.04 10.82
CA SER A 6 -16.95 -2.94 11.17
C SER A 6 -16.19 -1.71 11.65
N LEU A 7 -15.13 -1.90 12.43
CA LEU A 7 -14.27 -0.80 12.87
C LEU A 7 -13.55 -0.14 11.68
N ALA A 8 -12.99 -0.92 10.75
CA ALA A 8 -12.34 -0.38 9.56
C ALA A 8 -13.30 0.45 8.71
N MET A 9 -14.51 -0.06 8.47
CA MET A 9 -15.54 0.66 7.70
C MET A 9 -16.00 1.94 8.41
N TYR A 10 -16.16 1.90 9.74
CA TYR A 10 -16.45 3.09 10.53
C TYR A 10 -15.33 4.13 10.41
N SER A 11 -14.07 3.73 10.53
CA SER A 11 -12.92 4.63 10.43
C SER A 11 -12.87 5.30 9.05
N ILE A 12 -12.99 4.53 7.96
CA ILE A 12 -13.01 5.08 6.59
C ILE A 12 -14.10 6.17 6.48
N LYS A 13 -15.32 5.87 6.94
CA LYS A 13 -16.44 6.81 6.93
C LYS A 13 -16.16 8.05 7.80
N ARG A 14 -15.61 7.84 9.00
CA ARG A 14 -15.36 8.92 9.98
C ARG A 14 -14.30 9.90 9.50
N PHE A 15 -13.26 9.42 8.81
CA PHE A 15 -12.19 10.25 8.24
C PHE A 15 -12.56 10.87 6.90
N GLY A 16 -13.75 10.61 6.35
CA GLY A 16 -14.13 11.08 5.01
C GLY A 16 -13.30 10.45 3.89
N ALA A 17 -12.68 9.30 4.15
CA ALA A 17 -11.93 8.55 3.15
C ALA A 17 -12.89 7.79 2.21
N SER A 18 -12.39 7.41 1.04
CA SER A 18 -13.12 6.63 0.05
C SER A 18 -12.47 5.27 -0.16
N ILE A 19 -13.28 4.30 -0.60
CA ILE A 19 -12.79 2.98 -1.01
C ILE A 19 -12.67 2.99 -2.53
N VAL A 20 -11.46 2.76 -3.02
CA VAL A 20 -11.18 2.62 -4.45
C VAL A 20 -11.19 1.14 -4.81
N LYS A 21 -11.92 0.78 -5.87
CA LYS A 21 -11.90 -0.58 -6.43
C LYS A 21 -10.79 -0.68 -7.48
N THR A 22 -10.16 -1.84 -7.55
CA THR A 22 -9.03 -2.13 -8.44
C THR A 22 -9.18 -3.54 -9.01
N ASP A 23 -8.77 -3.74 -10.25
CA ASP A 23 -8.72 -5.07 -10.86
C ASP A 23 -7.42 -5.79 -10.48
N LEU A 24 -7.55 -6.88 -9.73
CA LEU A 24 -6.43 -7.67 -9.26
C LEU A 24 -5.59 -8.24 -10.41
N ASN A 25 -6.19 -8.60 -11.55
CA ASN A 25 -5.45 -9.12 -12.70
C ASN A 25 -4.48 -8.08 -13.25
N ILE A 26 -4.93 -6.81 -13.32
CA ILE A 26 -4.09 -5.69 -13.75
C ILE A 26 -2.97 -5.46 -12.72
N VAL A 27 -3.30 -5.44 -11.43
CA VAL A 27 -2.32 -5.25 -10.35
C VAL A 27 -1.24 -6.32 -10.38
N VAL A 28 -1.62 -7.60 -10.48
CA VAL A 28 -0.66 -8.70 -10.54
C VAL A 28 0.27 -8.53 -11.74
N ARG A 29 -0.29 -8.26 -12.94
CA ARG A 29 0.51 -8.07 -14.15
C ARG A 29 1.51 -6.92 -14.04
N GLU A 30 1.08 -5.79 -13.49
CA GLU A 30 1.95 -4.62 -13.29
C GLU A 30 3.00 -4.89 -12.19
N SER A 31 2.64 -5.59 -11.12
CA SER A 31 3.55 -5.92 -10.03
C SER A 31 4.75 -6.75 -10.50
N LEU A 32 4.54 -7.63 -11.49
CA LEU A 32 5.61 -8.47 -12.06
C LEU A 32 6.73 -7.66 -12.72
N ARG A 33 6.43 -6.45 -13.22
CA ARG A 33 7.45 -5.54 -13.78
C ARG A 33 8.40 -4.99 -12.72
N HIS A 34 8.01 -5.08 -11.45
CA HIS A 34 8.74 -4.53 -10.32
C HIS A 34 9.41 -5.60 -9.45
N VAL A 35 9.17 -6.90 -9.69
CA VAL A 35 9.76 -8.01 -8.93
C VAL A 35 11.29 -7.96 -8.76
N PRO A 36 12.11 -7.52 -9.74
CA PRO A 36 13.56 -7.57 -9.56
C PRO A 36 14.14 -6.49 -8.63
N MET A 37 13.39 -5.45 -8.23
CA MET A 37 13.98 -4.25 -7.61
C MET A 37 13.69 -4.07 -6.11
N PRO A 38 12.49 -4.38 -5.59
CA PRO A 38 12.26 -4.48 -4.15
C PRO A 38 12.15 -5.95 -3.74
N ARG A 39 12.96 -6.40 -2.76
CA ARG A 39 12.71 -7.67 -2.03
C ARG A 39 11.50 -7.54 -1.11
N LEU A 40 10.37 -7.08 -1.64
CA LEU A 40 9.09 -7.00 -0.95
C LEU A 40 8.46 -8.39 -0.89
N LYS A 41 7.69 -8.65 0.17
CA LYS A 41 6.82 -9.82 0.19
C LYS A 41 5.75 -9.62 -0.88
N THR A 42 5.21 -10.71 -1.43
CA THR A 42 4.22 -10.64 -2.52
C THR A 42 3.06 -9.70 -2.18
N LEU A 43 2.51 -9.78 -0.97
CA LEU A 43 1.39 -8.93 -0.55
C LEU A 43 1.78 -7.44 -0.47
N ASP A 44 2.97 -7.13 0.05
CA ASP A 44 3.47 -5.76 0.11
C ASP A 44 3.66 -5.19 -1.31
N LEU A 45 4.22 -5.99 -2.21
CA LEU A 45 4.40 -5.59 -3.61
C LEU A 45 3.04 -5.29 -4.27
N LEU A 46 2.02 -6.12 -4.02
CA LEU A 46 0.67 -5.89 -4.52
C LEU A 46 0.08 -4.59 -3.94
N HIS A 47 0.20 -4.35 -2.63
CA HIS A 47 -0.31 -3.12 -2.01
C HIS A 47 0.35 -1.85 -2.56
N ILE A 48 1.68 -1.85 -2.72
CA ILE A 48 2.40 -0.70 -3.28
C ILE A 48 2.06 -0.51 -4.77
N THR A 49 1.91 -1.60 -5.53
CA THR A 49 1.47 -1.55 -6.94
C THR A 49 0.06 -1.00 -7.05
N ILE A 50 -0.86 -1.38 -6.17
CA ILE A 50 -2.22 -0.80 -6.08
C ILE A 50 -2.12 0.71 -5.87
N ALA A 51 -1.35 1.15 -4.88
CA ALA A 51 -1.17 2.57 -4.59
C ALA A 51 -0.69 3.36 -5.81
N LYS A 52 0.30 2.82 -6.53
CA LYS A 52 0.81 3.41 -7.77
C LYS A 52 -0.26 3.46 -8.86
N ASN A 53 -1.00 2.38 -9.07
CA ASN A 53 -2.02 2.30 -10.13
C ASN A 53 -3.20 3.24 -9.89
N VAL A 54 -3.56 3.50 -8.63
CA VAL A 54 -4.61 4.48 -8.28
C VAL A 54 -4.10 5.92 -8.27
N GLY A 55 -2.83 6.15 -8.63
CA GLY A 55 -2.22 7.48 -8.66
C GLY A 55 -1.96 8.06 -7.27
N ALA A 56 -1.86 7.23 -6.23
CA ALA A 56 -1.49 7.71 -4.91
C ALA A 56 -0.05 8.24 -4.92
N LYS A 57 0.18 9.32 -4.19
CA LYS A 57 1.53 9.89 -4.00
C LYS A 57 2.26 9.25 -2.82
N SER A 58 1.49 8.75 -1.85
CA SER A 58 2.00 8.22 -0.60
C SER A 58 1.15 7.08 -0.07
N VAL A 59 1.76 6.19 0.70
CA VAL A 59 1.09 5.11 1.46
C VAL A 59 1.41 5.29 2.94
N ALA A 60 0.37 5.37 3.76
CA ALA A 60 0.51 5.31 5.21
C ALA A 60 0.44 3.85 5.69
N THR A 61 1.39 3.42 6.52
CA THR A 61 1.42 2.05 7.04
C THR A 61 1.96 1.97 8.47
N LEU A 62 1.52 0.94 9.19
CA LEU A 62 2.07 0.53 10.49
C LEU A 62 3.01 -0.68 10.36
N ASP A 63 3.20 -1.19 9.15
CA ASP A 63 4.08 -2.32 8.88
C ASP A 63 5.55 -1.88 8.89
N LYS A 64 6.30 -2.36 9.87
CA LYS A 64 7.73 -2.06 10.05
C LYS A 64 8.60 -2.60 8.91
N ASP A 65 8.19 -3.67 8.24
CA ASP A 65 8.94 -4.23 7.09
C ASP A 65 8.79 -3.34 5.85
N ILE A 66 7.60 -2.74 5.64
CA ILE A 66 7.38 -1.75 4.59
C ILE A 66 8.13 -0.46 4.93
N ALA A 67 8.06 -0.01 6.19
CA ALA A 67 8.78 1.17 6.67
C ALA A 67 10.29 1.09 6.40
N LYS A 68 10.93 -0.04 6.71
CA LYS A 68 12.36 -0.27 6.46
C LYS A 68 12.75 -0.24 4.97
N LYS A 69 11.78 -0.35 4.07
CA LYS A 69 11.97 -0.34 2.62
C LYS A 69 11.47 0.96 1.99
N ALA A 70 11.16 1.99 2.79
CA ALA A 70 10.61 3.26 2.33
C ALA A 70 11.43 3.89 1.20
N ASP A 71 12.76 3.95 1.34
CA ASP A 71 13.65 4.54 0.34
C ASP A 71 13.60 3.75 -0.98
N VAL A 72 13.70 2.42 -0.90
CA VAL A 72 13.60 1.54 -2.09
C VAL A 72 12.25 1.69 -2.77
N ILE A 73 11.16 1.79 -2.01
CA ILE A 73 9.81 1.99 -2.55
C ILE A 73 9.72 3.36 -3.25
N LYS A 74 10.27 4.42 -2.64
CA LYS A 74 10.30 5.75 -3.24
C LYS A 74 11.09 5.77 -4.55
N ASP A 75 12.29 5.22 -4.54
CA ASP A 75 13.20 5.26 -5.69
C ASP A 75 12.69 4.41 -6.87
N THR A 76 12.06 3.26 -6.58
CA THR A 76 11.63 2.32 -7.63
C THR A 76 10.19 2.55 -8.10
N MET A 77 9.31 3.01 -7.20
CA MET A 77 7.87 3.12 -7.48
C MET A 77 7.37 4.56 -7.50
N GLY A 78 8.15 5.52 -6.98
CA GLY A 78 7.71 6.92 -6.85
C GLY A 78 6.68 7.13 -5.75
N ILE A 79 6.55 6.21 -4.80
CA ILE A 79 5.57 6.25 -3.72
C ILE A 79 6.26 6.61 -2.41
N GLU A 80 5.81 7.66 -1.73
CA GLU A 80 6.31 8.00 -0.40
C GLU A 80 5.67 7.11 0.67
N VAL A 81 6.47 6.58 1.59
CA VAL A 81 5.96 5.80 2.72
C VAL A 81 5.86 6.70 3.95
N ILE A 82 4.65 6.84 4.49
CA ILE A 82 4.36 7.59 5.71
C ILE A 82 4.20 6.58 6.85
N THR A 83 5.02 6.73 7.88
CA THR A 83 4.96 5.91 9.09
C THR A 83 4.67 6.81 10.29
N ILE A 84 3.94 6.29 11.26
CA ILE A 84 3.82 6.96 12.55
C ILE A 84 5.14 6.74 13.28
N GLN A 85 5.87 7.81 13.60
CA GLN A 85 7.02 7.74 14.50
C GLN A 85 6.48 7.55 15.91
N ASP A 86 6.99 6.56 16.63
CA ASP A 86 6.98 6.58 18.10
C ASP A 86 8.05 7.58 18.58
#